data_AF-A0A497I9P2-F1
#
_entry.id   AF-A0A497I9P2-F1
#
_cell.length_a   1.000
_cell.length_b   1.000
_cell.length_c   1.000
_cell.angle_alpha   90.00
_cell.angle_beta   90.00
_cell.angle_gamma   90.00
#
_symmetry.space_group_name_H-M   'P 1'
#
loop_
_entity.id
_entity.type
_entity.pdbx_description
1 polymer ?
#
loop_
_entity_poly.entity_id
_entity_poly.type
_entity_poly.pdbx_seq_one_letter_code
_entity_poly.pdbx_strand_id
1 'polypeptide(L)'
;MIIFVMIDPKVLDVMKKVKREDFLPDEYKKYAKADEPIPIGYGQTNSQPTTVAIMTTALDVKPHHKVLEVGTGSGWQAAILSKLARKVITIERIPELYRRAKNKLKNYKNVKVVLGNGYYGYKEEAPYDRIIVTAAARTIPKPLVEQLKDDGKMVIPVGTGVQRLLVVNKKGVIKDLGLFRFVPLHES
;
A
#
# COMPACT_ATOMS: atom_id res chain seq x y z
N MET A 1 5.98 -24.43 -4.44
CA MET A 1 7.05 -23.79 -3.64
C MET A 1 6.44 -22.66 -2.84
N ILE A 2 6.26 -22.82 -1.53
CA ILE A 2 5.75 -21.77 -0.64
C ILE A 2 6.94 -20.86 -0.33
N ILE A 3 6.89 -19.60 -0.76
CA ILE A 3 7.94 -18.63 -0.47
C ILE A 3 7.65 -18.06 0.91
N PHE A 4 8.46 -18.44 1.91
CA PHE A 4 8.49 -17.74 3.20
C PHE A 4 9.13 -16.38 2.99
N VAL A 5 8.35 -15.31 3.07
CA VAL A 5 8.89 -13.97 3.26
C VAL A 5 9.21 -13.82 4.74
N MET A 6 10.49 -13.82 5.09
CA MET A 6 10.92 -13.45 6.44
C MET A 6 10.58 -11.97 6.65
N ILE A 7 9.65 -11.69 7.56
CA ILE A 7 9.20 -10.32 7.86
C ILE A 7 10.33 -9.56 8.54
N ASP A 8 10.62 -8.35 8.07
CA ASP A 8 11.65 -7.48 8.68
C ASP A 8 11.19 -7.03 10.08
N PRO A 9 11.98 -7.30 11.15
CA PRO A 9 11.66 -6.83 12.50
C PRO A 9 11.40 -5.31 12.59
N LYS A 10 12.07 -4.50 11.77
CA LYS A 10 11.85 -3.05 11.72
C LYS A 10 10.44 -2.70 11.27
N VAL A 11 9.87 -3.47 10.34
CA VAL A 11 8.49 -3.30 9.88
C VAL A 11 7.52 -3.61 11.02
N LEU A 12 7.74 -4.71 11.75
CA LEU A 12 6.92 -5.07 12.91
C LEU A 12 6.96 -3.99 14.00
N ASP A 13 8.14 -3.44 14.29
CA ASP A 13 8.29 -2.38 15.29
C ASP A 13 7.60 -1.08 14.89
N VAL A 14 7.61 -0.74 13.60
CA VAL A 14 6.84 0.39 13.08
C VAL A 14 5.33 0.12 13.21
N MET A 15 4.87 -1.08 12.86
CA MET A 15 3.46 -1.46 12.97
C MET A 15 2.95 -1.45 14.42
N LYS A 16 3.79 -1.79 15.41
CA LYS A 16 3.45 -1.63 16.84
C LYS A 16 3.25 -0.16 17.23
N LYS A 17 4.03 0.75 16.65
CA LYS A 17 3.95 2.20 16.93
C LYS A 17 2.79 2.88 16.20
N VAL A 18 2.46 2.44 15.00
CA VAL A 18 1.34 2.94 14.19
C VAL A 18 0.11 2.08 14.46
N LYS A 19 -0.61 2.40 15.53
CA LYS A 19 -1.71 1.57 16.01
C LYS A 19 -2.83 1.48 14.97
N ARG A 20 -3.16 0.25 14.57
CA ARG A 20 -4.23 -0.03 13.59
C ARG A 20 -5.59 0.53 14.01
N GLU A 21 -5.88 0.53 15.31
CA GLU A 21 -7.13 1.05 15.90
C GLU A 21 -7.42 2.51 15.53
N ASP A 22 -6.38 3.32 15.34
CA ASP A 22 -6.52 4.74 14.98
C ASP A 22 -7.06 4.92 13.56
N PHE A 23 -6.98 3.89 12.72
CA PHE A 23 -7.35 3.90 11.30
C PHE A 23 -8.63 3.10 11.01
N LEU A 24 -9.31 2.58 12.04
CA LEU A 24 -10.57 1.86 11.88
C LEU A 24 -11.78 2.75 12.21
N PRO A 25 -12.96 2.47 11.61
CA PRO A 25 -14.24 2.98 12.12
C PRO A 25 -14.44 2.56 13.58
N ASP A 26 -15.18 3.38 14.35
CA ASP A 26 -15.30 3.20 15.80
C ASP A 26 -15.91 1.83 16.16
N GLU A 27 -16.89 1.36 15.39
CA GLU A 27 -17.53 0.06 15.61
C GLU A 27 -16.58 -1.14 15.43
N TYR A 28 -15.47 -0.95 14.70
CA TYR A 28 -14.50 -2.00 14.39
C TYR A 28 -13.21 -1.94 15.20
N LYS A 29 -13.02 -0.92 16.05
CA LYS A 29 -11.79 -0.77 16.86
C LYS A 29 -11.47 -1.99 17.74
N LYS A 30 -12.50 -2.67 18.26
CA LYS A 30 -12.33 -3.90 19.05
C LYS A 30 -11.63 -5.04 18.29
N TYR A 31 -11.66 -5.02 16.95
CA TYR A 31 -11.02 -6.00 16.08
C TYR A 31 -9.62 -5.58 15.62
N ALA A 32 -9.06 -4.47 16.12
CA ALA A 32 -7.79 -3.93 15.64
C ALA A 32 -6.60 -4.91 15.78
N LYS A 33 -6.67 -5.88 16.71
CA LYS A 33 -5.63 -6.90 16.92
C LYS A 33 -5.83 -8.17 16.09
N ALA A 34 -6.98 -8.33 15.44
CA ALA A 34 -7.26 -9.51 14.62
C ALA A 34 -6.40 -9.50 13.35
N ASP A 35 -5.82 -10.65 13.00
CA ASP A 35 -5.06 -10.79 11.76
C ASP A 35 -5.97 -11.10 10.56
N GLU A 36 -6.86 -10.16 10.25
CA GLU A 36 -7.84 -10.27 9.17
C GLU A 36 -8.11 -8.89 8.54
N PRO A 37 -8.61 -8.82 7.29
CA PRO A 37 -9.06 -7.55 6.72
C PRO A 37 -10.32 -7.04 7.43
N ILE A 38 -10.36 -5.75 7.75
CA ILE A 38 -11.48 -5.13 8.48
C ILE A 38 -12.21 -4.13 7.58
N PRO A 39 -13.55 -4.15 7.49
CA PRO A 39 -14.31 -3.19 6.69
C PRO A 39 -14.05 -1.74 7.10
N ILE A 40 -13.96 -0.84 6.12
CA ILE A 40 -13.82 0.62 6.34
C ILE A 40 -14.90 1.45 5.63
N GLY A 41 -15.91 0.77 5.08
CA GLY A 41 -16.97 1.36 4.25
C GLY A 41 -16.63 1.37 2.76
N TYR A 42 -17.63 1.69 1.93
CA TYR A 42 -17.51 1.82 0.46
C TYR A 42 -16.95 0.58 -0.24
N GLY A 43 -17.24 -0.61 0.30
CA GLY A 43 -16.72 -1.88 -0.24
C GLY A 43 -15.22 -2.09 -0.05
N GLN A 44 -14.55 -1.23 0.73
CA GLN A 44 -13.10 -1.31 0.98
C GLN A 44 -12.79 -1.90 2.35
N THR A 45 -11.55 -2.36 2.51
CA THR A 45 -11.04 -2.93 3.77
C THR A 45 -9.72 -2.28 4.17
N ASN A 46 -9.47 -2.20 5.47
CA ASN A 46 -8.14 -2.08 6.02
C ASN A 46 -7.49 -3.47 5.98
N SER A 47 -6.38 -3.62 5.25
CA SER A 47 -5.75 -4.91 4.96
C SER A 47 -5.32 -5.67 6.21
N GLN A 48 -5.29 -7.01 6.10
CA GLN A 48 -4.76 -7.92 7.11
C GLN A 48 -3.33 -7.51 7.53
N PRO A 49 -3.01 -7.44 8.83
CA PRO A 49 -1.70 -7.08 9.35
C PRO A 49 -0.55 -7.90 8.75
N THR A 50 -0.68 -9.22 8.66
CA THR A 50 0.34 -10.08 8.05
C THR A 50 0.59 -9.70 6.58
N THR A 51 -0.46 -9.40 5.81
CA THR A 51 -0.34 -8.92 4.43
C THR A 51 0.41 -7.60 4.35
N VAL A 52 0.09 -6.63 5.22
CA VAL A 52 0.78 -5.34 5.31
C VAL A 52 2.27 -5.53 5.64
N ALA A 53 2.58 -6.41 6.58
CA ALA A 53 3.95 -6.72 6.99
C ALA A 53 4.76 -7.36 5.84
N ILE A 54 4.18 -8.33 5.13
CA ILE A 54 4.80 -9.00 3.98
C ILE A 54 5.06 -8.00 2.85
N MET A 55 4.06 -7.21 2.46
CA MET A 55 4.20 -6.24 1.39
C MET A 55 5.25 -5.17 1.71
N THR A 56 5.19 -4.62 2.93
CA THR A 56 6.14 -3.57 3.37
C THR A 56 7.57 -4.11 3.46
N THR A 57 7.74 -5.35 3.91
CA THR A 57 9.06 -6.02 3.93
C THR A 57 9.59 -6.22 2.52
N ALA A 58 8.77 -6.75 1.61
CA ALA A 58 9.17 -7.00 0.22
C ALA A 58 9.51 -5.70 -0.53
N LEU A 59 8.84 -4.60 -0.18
CA LEU A 59 9.08 -3.28 -0.74
C LEU A 59 10.48 -2.75 -0.41
N ASP A 60 11.09 -3.18 0.70
CA ASP A 60 12.45 -2.81 1.10
C ASP A 60 12.68 -1.29 1.05
N VAL A 61 11.90 -0.57 1.86
CA VAL A 61 11.92 0.89 1.94
C VAL A 61 13.16 1.34 2.74
N LYS A 62 13.87 2.34 2.22
CA LYS A 62 15.00 2.98 2.90
C LYS A 62 14.63 4.41 3.32
N PRO A 63 15.27 4.98 4.36
CA PRO A 63 14.94 6.31 4.89
C PRO A 63 14.99 7.46 3.87
N HIS A 64 15.75 7.33 2.79
CA HIS A 64 15.85 8.37 1.75
C HIS A 64 14.82 8.22 0.61
N HIS A 65 14.07 7.11 0.56
CA HIS A 65 13.13 6.83 -0.52
C HIS A 65 11.92 7.76 -0.53
N LYS A 66 11.43 8.05 -1.74
CA LYS A 66 10.10 8.56 -2.02
C LYS A 66 9.21 7.41 -2.49
N VAL A 67 8.10 7.20 -1.80
CA VAL A 67 7.18 6.08 -2.01
C VAL A 67 5.85 6.57 -2.57
N LEU A 68 5.31 5.88 -3.57
CA LEU A 68 3.90 6.00 -3.97
C LEU A 68 3.11 4.81 -3.40
N GLU A 69 2.00 5.09 -2.75
CA GLU A 69 0.97 4.13 -2.39
C GLU A 69 -0.25 4.35 -3.28
N VAL A 70 -0.74 3.29 -3.92
CA VAL A 70 -1.99 3.28 -4.69
C VAL A 70 -3.05 2.55 -3.88
N GLY A 71 -4.09 3.28 -3.47
CA GLY A 71 -5.16 2.80 -2.59
C GLY A 71 -4.92 3.23 -1.14
N THR A 72 -5.12 4.52 -0.83
CA THR A 72 -4.95 5.02 0.55
C THR A 72 -5.87 4.30 1.53
N GLY A 73 -7.13 4.07 1.15
CA GLY A 73 -8.15 3.45 1.99
C GLY A 73 -8.27 4.15 3.34
N SER A 74 -7.91 3.44 4.41
CA SER A 74 -7.90 3.98 5.77
C SER A 74 -6.73 4.95 6.08
N GLY A 75 -5.62 4.84 5.33
CA GLY A 75 -4.37 5.55 5.57
C GLY A 75 -3.36 4.82 6.46
N TRP A 76 -3.67 3.62 6.96
CA TRP A 76 -2.78 2.88 7.88
C TRP A 76 -1.44 2.49 7.25
N GLN A 77 -1.47 1.95 6.02
CA GLN A 77 -0.25 1.59 5.28
C GLN A 77 0.58 2.85 4.94
N ALA A 78 -0.05 3.95 4.51
CA ALA A 78 0.62 5.25 4.36
C ALA A 78 1.34 5.70 5.65
N ALA A 79 0.68 5.58 6.79
CA ALA A 79 1.23 5.93 8.09
C ALA A 79 2.43 5.04 8.48
N ILE A 80 2.38 3.74 8.18
CA ILE A 80 3.52 2.83 8.35
C ILE A 80 4.69 3.25 7.46
N LEU A 81 4.45 3.49 6.16
CA LEU A 81 5.47 3.90 5.20
C LEU A 81 6.13 5.23 5.59
N SER A 82 5.36 6.15 6.19
CA SER A 82 5.86 7.45 6.64
C SER A 82 6.96 7.35 7.70
N LYS A 83 6.99 6.25 8.46
CA LYS A 83 8.03 5.99 9.48
C LYS A 83 9.28 5.32 8.90
N LEU A 84 9.21 4.86 7.64
CA LEU A 84 10.27 4.13 6.95
C LEU A 84 10.91 4.95 5.81
N ALA A 85 10.15 5.85 5.21
CA ALA A 85 10.54 6.62 4.02
C ALA A 85 10.71 8.12 4.31
N ARG A 86 11.44 8.80 3.42
CA ARG A 86 11.56 10.27 3.45
C ARG A 86 10.24 10.95 3.12
N LYS A 87 9.52 10.44 2.10
CA LYS A 87 8.26 11.03 1.60
C LYS A 87 7.33 9.92 1.11
N VAL A 88 6.05 10.05 1.41
CA VAL A 88 5.00 9.15 0.94
C VAL A 88 3.95 9.98 0.20
N ILE A 89 3.66 9.60 -1.04
CA ILE A 89 2.48 10.03 -1.77
C ILE A 89 1.49 8.87 -1.71
N THR A 90 0.24 9.13 -1.37
CA THR A 90 -0.81 8.11 -1.36
C THR A 90 -2.02 8.61 -2.13
N ILE A 91 -2.55 7.78 -3.04
CA ILE A 91 -3.66 8.15 -3.93
C ILE A 91 -4.90 7.30 -3.65
N GLU A 92 -6.04 7.96 -3.53
CA GLU A 92 -7.36 7.37 -3.27
C GLU A 92 -8.36 7.88 -4.30
N ARG A 93 -9.21 6.99 -4.81
CA ARG A 93 -10.23 7.34 -5.80
C ARG A 93 -11.57 7.70 -5.16
N ILE A 94 -11.87 7.16 -3.97
CA ILE A 94 -13.15 7.36 -3.28
C ILE A 94 -13.08 8.64 -2.44
N PRO A 95 -13.85 9.70 -2.76
CA PRO A 95 -13.75 11.00 -2.08
C PRO A 95 -13.94 10.94 -0.57
N GLU A 96 -14.81 10.07 -0.07
CA GLU A 96 -15.08 9.91 1.36
C GLU A 96 -13.91 9.28 2.10
N LEU A 97 -13.28 8.25 1.52
CA LEU A 97 -12.07 7.64 2.08
C LEU A 97 -10.89 8.61 2.02
N TYR A 98 -10.74 9.34 0.91
CA TYR A 98 -9.75 10.40 0.78
C TYR A 98 -9.86 11.42 1.93
N ARG A 99 -11.06 11.95 2.19
CA ARG A 99 -11.28 12.95 3.25
C ARG A 99 -10.95 12.38 4.63
N ARG A 100 -11.39 11.15 4.92
CA ARG A 100 -11.11 10.46 6.19
C ARG A 100 -9.61 10.25 6.39
N ALA A 101 -8.94 9.67 5.39
CA ALA A 101 -7.52 9.40 5.44
C ALA A 101 -6.70 10.70 5.56
N LYS A 102 -7.06 11.75 4.82
CA LYS A 102 -6.42 13.08 4.93
C LYS A 102 -6.50 13.64 6.35
N ASN A 103 -7.65 13.52 7.02
CA ASN A 103 -7.78 13.95 8.42
C ASN A 103 -6.95 13.07 9.38
N LYS A 104 -6.96 11.74 9.21
CA LYS A 104 -6.15 10.81 10.02
C LYS A 104 -4.65 11.04 9.85
N LEU A 105 -4.22 11.40 8.63
CA LEU A 105 -2.83 11.57 8.26
C LEU A 105 -2.32 13.01 8.44
N LYS A 106 -3.14 13.95 8.94
CA LYS A 106 -2.77 15.39 9.02
C LYS A 106 -1.48 15.68 9.81
N ASN A 107 -1.15 14.84 10.79
CA ASN A 107 0.05 14.99 11.62
C ASN A 107 1.27 14.24 11.06
N TYR A 108 1.10 13.49 9.97
CA TYR A 108 2.18 12.78 9.29
C TYR A 108 2.78 13.69 8.22
N LYS A 109 3.69 14.57 8.66
CA LYS A 109 4.23 15.71 7.87
C LYS A 109 4.84 15.33 6.52
N ASN A 110 5.30 14.08 6.35
CA ASN A 110 5.90 13.57 5.13
C ASN A 110 4.94 12.76 4.26
N VAL A 111 3.63 12.80 4.52
CA VAL A 111 2.60 12.13 3.74
C VAL A 111 1.75 13.14 2.97
N LYS A 112 1.64 12.98 1.65
CA LYS A 112 0.71 13.72 0.78
C LYS A 112 -0.39 12.78 0.32
N VAL A 113 -1.63 13.09 0.70
CA VAL A 113 -2.83 12.36 0.27
C VAL A 113 -3.41 13.05 -0.97
N VAL A 114 -3.61 12.29 -2.04
CA VAL A 114 -4.11 12.75 -3.35
C VAL A 114 -5.45 12.09 -3.64
N LEU A 115 -6.42 12.87 -4.11
CA LEU A 115 -7.66 12.36 -4.67
C LEU A 115 -7.44 12.12 -6.16
N GLY A 116 -7.61 10.89 -6.64
CA GLY A 116 -7.44 10.58 -8.05
C GLY A 116 -7.42 9.08 -8.35
N ASN A 117 -7.32 8.76 -9.63
CA ASN A 117 -7.27 7.38 -10.07
C ASN A 117 -5.83 6.84 -10.02
N GLY A 118 -5.58 5.98 -9.04
CA GLY A 118 -4.26 5.41 -8.80
C GLY A 118 -3.75 4.44 -9.87
N TYR A 119 -4.59 3.98 -10.81
CA TYR A 119 -4.13 3.20 -11.97
C TYR A 119 -3.09 3.98 -12.80
N TYR A 120 -3.27 5.29 -12.92
CA TYR A 120 -2.38 6.19 -13.65
C TYR A 120 -1.21 6.71 -12.80
N GLY A 121 -1.11 6.28 -11.54
CA GLY A 121 -0.13 6.79 -10.58
C GLY A 121 -0.33 8.29 -10.30
N TYR A 122 0.77 8.99 -10.04
CA TYR A 122 0.76 10.42 -9.82
C TYR A 122 2.05 11.04 -10.37
N LYS A 123 1.97 11.45 -11.64
CA LYS A 123 3.12 11.89 -12.46
C LYS A 123 3.81 13.14 -11.92
N GLU A 124 3.07 14.04 -11.27
CA GLU A 124 3.60 15.31 -10.74
C GLU A 124 4.71 15.13 -9.70
N GLU A 125 4.73 13.99 -9.01
CA GLU A 125 5.76 13.65 -8.02
C GLU A 125 6.58 12.43 -8.43
N ALA A 126 6.46 11.95 -9.67
CA ALA A 126 7.35 10.93 -10.21
C ALA A 126 8.78 11.50 -10.40
N PRO A 127 9.81 10.65 -10.53
CA PRO A 127 9.81 9.19 -10.35
C PRO A 127 9.88 8.76 -8.87
N TYR A 128 9.47 7.53 -8.59
CA TYR A 128 9.41 6.93 -7.26
C TYR A 128 10.47 5.86 -7.06
N ASP A 129 11.08 5.84 -5.86
CA ASP A 129 11.98 4.76 -5.46
C ASP A 129 11.19 3.47 -5.24
N ARG A 130 9.98 3.60 -4.68
CA ARG A 130 9.10 2.47 -4.36
C ARG A 130 7.66 2.76 -4.71
N ILE A 131 6.95 1.75 -5.19
CA ILE A 131 5.50 1.81 -5.40
C ILE A 131 4.85 0.62 -4.69
N ILE A 132 3.76 0.85 -3.96
CA ILE A 132 2.96 -0.21 -3.37
C ILE A 132 1.52 -0.03 -3.78
N VAL A 133 0.90 -1.10 -4.28
CA VAL A 133 -0.49 -1.09 -4.75
C VAL A 133 -1.30 -2.00 -3.83
N THR A 134 -2.28 -1.44 -3.14
CA THR A 134 -3.11 -2.14 -2.13
C THR A 134 -4.48 -2.54 -2.69
N ALA A 135 -4.58 -2.62 -4.02
CA ALA A 135 -5.72 -3.12 -4.77
C ALA A 135 -5.23 -3.97 -5.96
N ALA A 136 -5.96 -5.02 -6.31
CA ALA A 136 -5.59 -5.97 -7.35
C ALA A 136 -5.77 -5.41 -8.76
N ALA A 137 -4.68 -5.25 -9.49
CA ALA A 137 -4.74 -4.91 -10.91
C ALA A 137 -4.98 -6.16 -11.77
N ARG A 138 -5.68 -6.02 -12.90
CA ARG A 138 -5.85 -7.13 -13.87
C ARG A 138 -4.52 -7.57 -14.46
N THR A 139 -3.69 -6.60 -14.83
CA THR A 139 -2.31 -6.75 -15.31
C THR A 139 -1.43 -5.68 -14.65
N ILE A 140 -0.12 -5.79 -14.77
CA ILE A 140 0.81 -4.78 -14.21
C ILE A 140 0.58 -3.44 -14.94
N PRO A 141 0.17 -2.36 -14.26
CA PRO A 141 -0.11 -1.09 -14.92
C PRO A 141 1.16 -0.45 -15.47
N LYS A 142 1.24 -0.29 -16.79
CA LYS A 142 2.36 0.39 -17.47
C LYS A 142 2.64 1.79 -16.90
N PRO A 143 1.62 2.64 -16.59
CA PRO A 143 1.88 3.98 -16.02
C PRO A 143 2.64 3.95 -14.69
N LEU A 144 2.44 2.91 -13.87
CA LEU A 144 3.16 2.77 -12.60
C LEU A 144 4.61 2.33 -12.82
N VAL A 145 4.85 1.42 -13.77
CA VAL A 145 6.21 0.99 -14.14
C VAL A 145 7.01 2.16 -14.71
N GLU A 146 6.40 2.99 -15.57
CA GLU A 146 7.02 4.19 -16.14
C GLU A 146 7.40 5.23 -15.07
N GLN A 147 6.68 5.25 -13.94
CA GLN A 147 6.94 6.15 -12.82
C GLN A 147 7.95 5.63 -11.80
N LEU A 148 8.46 4.41 -11.95
CA LEU A 148 9.58 3.92 -11.13
C LEU A 148 10.88 4.63 -11.53
N LYS A 149 11.79 4.78 -10.56
CA LYS A 149 13.22 4.99 -10.85
C LYS A 149 13.84 3.72 -11.47
N ASP A 150 15.06 3.82 -11.97
CA ASP A 150 15.74 2.69 -12.64
C ASP A 150 16.02 1.52 -11.69
N ASP A 151 16.34 1.82 -10.43
CA ASP A 151 16.46 0.87 -9.32
C ASP A 151 15.14 0.73 -8.51
N GLY A 152 14.06 1.27 -9.07
CA GLY A 152 12.75 1.31 -8.43
C GLY A 152 12.13 -0.09 -8.30
N LYS A 153 11.37 -0.28 -7.22
CA LYS A 153 10.68 -1.54 -6.94
C LYS A 153 9.20 -1.28 -6.64
N MET A 154 8.33 -2.09 -7.24
CA MET A 154 6.90 -2.10 -6.98
C MET A 154 6.45 -3.41 -6.34
N VAL A 155 5.54 -3.34 -5.37
CA VAL A 155 4.80 -4.49 -4.83
C VAL A 155 3.32 -4.34 -5.21
N ILE A 156 2.77 -5.33 -5.91
CA ILE A 156 1.43 -5.24 -6.50
C ILE A 156 0.74 -6.63 -6.56
N PRO A 157 -0.52 -6.75 -6.12
CA PRO A 157 -1.34 -7.91 -6.42
C PRO A 157 -1.88 -7.85 -7.87
N VAL A 158 -1.70 -8.93 -8.63
CA VAL A 158 -2.10 -9.03 -10.05
C VAL A 158 -2.96 -10.27 -10.27
N GLY A 159 -4.11 -10.09 -10.93
CA GLY A 159 -5.05 -11.15 -11.30
C GLY A 159 -6.49 -10.86 -10.87
N THR A 160 -7.39 -11.81 -11.13
CA THR A 160 -8.81 -11.75 -10.74
C THR A 160 -9.13 -12.84 -9.71
N GLY A 161 -10.04 -12.56 -8.77
CA GLY A 161 -10.38 -13.51 -7.70
C GLY A 161 -9.24 -13.70 -6.70
N VAL A 162 -8.49 -14.79 -6.82
CA VAL A 162 -7.23 -15.00 -6.07
C VAL A 162 -6.08 -14.49 -6.93
N GLN A 163 -5.30 -13.54 -6.41
CA GLN A 163 -4.26 -12.85 -7.16
C GLN A 163 -2.86 -13.32 -6.77
N ARG A 164 -1.88 -13.08 -7.64
CA ARG A 164 -0.46 -13.23 -7.34
C ARG A 164 0.08 -11.93 -6.78
N LEU A 165 0.72 -11.96 -5.61
CA LEU A 165 1.42 -10.80 -5.08
C LEU A 165 2.83 -10.74 -5.66
N LEU A 166 3.09 -9.76 -6.53
CA LEU A 166 4.32 -9.67 -7.30
C LEU A 166 5.21 -8.53 -6.81
N VAL A 167 6.51 -8.75 -6.90
CA VAL A 167 7.53 -7.72 -6.84
C VAL A 167 8.03 -7.46 -8.25
N VAL A 168 8.02 -6.20 -8.67
CA VAL A 168 8.25 -5.76 -10.06
C VAL A 168 9.29 -4.64 -10.08
N ASN A 169 10.11 -4.58 -11.12
CA ASN A 169 10.92 -3.41 -11.48
C ASN A 169 10.68 -3.03 -12.95
N LYS A 170 11.44 -2.07 -13.49
CA LYS A 170 11.31 -1.68 -14.92
C LYS A 170 11.53 -2.81 -15.93
N LYS A 171 12.25 -3.87 -15.55
CA LYS A 171 12.55 -5.03 -16.41
C LYS A 171 11.49 -6.14 -16.30
N GLY A 172 10.52 -6.02 -15.39
CA GLY A 172 9.44 -6.98 -15.20
C GLY A 172 9.38 -7.55 -13.78
N VAL A 173 8.81 -8.74 -13.66
CA VAL A 173 8.63 -9.43 -12.38
C VAL A 173 9.96 -9.96 -11.88
N ILE A 174 10.34 -9.59 -10.65
CA ILE A 174 11.56 -10.07 -9.99
C ILE A 174 11.28 -11.11 -8.91
N LYS A 175 10.05 -11.17 -8.37
CA LYS A 175 9.65 -12.16 -7.37
C LYS A 175 8.12 -12.34 -7.37
N ASP A 176 7.68 -13.59 -7.22
CA ASP A 176 6.29 -13.94 -6.88
C ASP A 176 6.25 -14.28 -5.38
N LEU A 177 5.34 -13.68 -4.62
CA LEU A 177 5.19 -13.90 -3.17
C LEU A 177 4.03 -14.85 -2.83
N GLY A 178 3.33 -15.37 -3.83
CA GLY A 178 2.24 -16.33 -3.66
C GLY A 178 0.85 -15.72 -3.84
N LEU A 179 -0.15 -16.43 -3.31
CA LEU A 179 -1.56 -16.15 -3.52
C LEU A 179 -2.13 -15.23 -2.43
N PHE A 180 -2.83 -14.18 -2.85
CA PHE A 180 -3.46 -13.18 -1.99
C PHE A 180 -4.85 -12.82 -2.51
N ARG A 181 -5.61 -12.06 -1.70
CA ARG A 181 -6.92 -11.54 -2.09
C ARG A 181 -7.05 -10.07 -1.69
N PHE A 182 -7.25 -9.22 -2.68
CA PHE A 182 -7.46 -7.79 -2.57
C PHE A 182 -8.72 -7.39 -3.34
N VAL A 183 -9.28 -6.22 -2.96
CA VAL A 183 -10.28 -5.50 -3.74
C VAL A 183 -9.70 -5.08 -5.10
N PRO A 184 -10.51 -4.96 -6.18
CA PRO A 184 -10.01 -4.62 -7.50
C PRO A 184 -9.49 -3.18 -7.59
N LEU A 185 -8.40 -2.99 -8.32
CA LEU A 185 -7.95 -1.70 -8.81
C LEU A 185 -8.76 -1.35 -10.07
N HIS A 186 -9.37 -0.18 -10.08
CA HIS A 186 -10.20 0.28 -11.20
C HIS A 186 -9.38 1.15 -12.15
N GLU A 187 -9.46 0.87 -13.46
CA GLU A 187 -8.83 1.70 -14.50
C GLU A 187 -9.66 2.94 -14.85
N SER A 188 -10.99 2.85 -14.67
CA SER A 188 -12.00 3.88 -14.94
C SER A 188 -12.68 4.35 -13.65
#